data_AF-A0A958Z746-F1
#
_entry.id   AF-A0A958Z746-F1
#
_cell.length_a   1.000
_cell.length_b   1.000
_cell.length_c   1.000
_cell.angle_alpha   90.00
_cell.angle_beta   90.00
_cell.angle_gamma   90.00
#
_symmetry.space_group_name_H-M   'P 1'
#
loop_
_entity.id
_entity.type
_entity.pdbx_description
1 polymer ?
#
loop_
_entity_poly.entity_id
_entity_poly.type
_entity_poly.pdbx_seq_one_letter_code
_entity_poly.pdbx_strand_id
1 'polypeptide(L)'
;MKHFKLIFLIFISATSCDPPHNIVFVNDGQSIAKIRIQVDTTSETNEFRHFDQLAADSLVIEINPSETFSLDFGIGTWSDNEIKVVANSIKALEIENDDFLTIYKSRNRIEQLLIENRKNKIGWETEIIYTIK
;
A
#
# COMPACT_ATOMS: atom_id res chain seq x y z
N MET A 1 -6.59 19.64 46.84
CA MET A 1 -6.84 18.72 45.69
C MET A 1 -7.48 19.45 44.50
N LYS A 2 -6.82 20.45 43.89
CA LYS A 2 -7.34 21.15 42.69
C LYS A 2 -6.40 21.10 41.48
N HIS A 3 -5.14 20.69 41.65
CA HIS A 3 -4.15 20.60 40.56
C HIS A 3 -4.13 19.23 39.84
N PHE A 4 -4.85 18.22 40.35
CA PHE A 4 -4.85 16.88 39.76
C PHE A 4 -5.73 16.78 38.49
N LYS A 5 -6.68 17.70 38.30
CA LYS A 5 -7.58 17.70 37.12
C LYS A 5 -6.91 18.25 35.85
N LEU A 6 -5.85 19.06 35.98
CA LEU A 6 -5.16 19.65 34.83
C LEU A 6 -4.21 18.66 34.14
N ILE A 7 -3.65 17.71 34.90
CA ILE A 7 -2.72 16.70 34.38
C ILE A 7 -3.45 15.70 33.46
N PHE A 8 -4.72 15.38 33.75
CA PHE A 8 -5.48 14.42 32.95
C PHE A 8 -5.86 14.94 31.55
N LEU A 9 -5.93 16.27 31.36
CA LEU A 9 -6.28 16.88 30.07
C LEU A 9 -5.12 16.83 29.06
N ILE A 10 -3.88 16.73 29.53
CA ILE A 10 -2.66 16.71 28.67
C ILE A 10 -2.43 15.32 28.05
N PHE A 11 -2.88 14.25 28.72
CA PHE A 11 -2.70 12.87 28.23
C PHE A 11 -3.59 12.49 27.05
N ILE A 12 -4.69 13.21 26.81
CA ILE A 12 -5.64 12.89 25.73
C ILE A 12 -5.22 13.55 24.40
N SER A 13 -4.39 14.61 24.45
CA SER A 13 -3.90 15.32 23.25
C SER A 13 -2.63 14.72 22.61
N ALA A 14 -2.09 13.62 23.15
CA ALA A 14 -0.83 13.03 22.69
C ALA A 14 -0.99 11.64 22.05
N THR A 15 -2.21 11.25 21.65
CA THR A 15 -2.35 10.12 20.72
C THR A 15 -1.94 10.60 19.34
N SER A 16 -0.66 10.41 18.99
CA SER A 16 -0.20 10.53 17.60
C SER A 16 -0.95 9.48 16.79
N CYS A 17 -2.02 9.89 16.09
CA CYS A 17 -2.60 9.08 15.03
C CYS A 17 -1.64 9.17 13.85
N ASP A 18 -0.53 8.45 13.98
CA ASP A 18 0.43 8.24 12.91
C ASP A 18 -0.32 7.53 11.77
N PRO A 19 -0.46 8.17 10.61
CA PRO A 19 -1.34 7.63 9.61
C PRO A 19 -0.71 6.40 8.94
N PRO A 20 -1.52 5.39 8.61
CA PRO A 20 -1.02 4.15 8.01
C PRO A 20 -0.45 4.44 6.62
N HIS A 21 0.69 3.85 6.27
CA HIS A 21 1.39 4.01 4.99
C HIS A 21 1.13 2.76 4.14
N ASN A 22 -0.01 2.72 3.45
CA ASN A 22 -0.51 1.47 2.87
C ASN A 22 -0.73 1.52 1.36
N ILE A 23 -0.48 0.40 0.68
CA ILE A 23 -1.02 0.12 -0.65
C ILE A 23 -2.18 -0.85 -0.48
N VAL A 24 -3.37 -0.43 -0.90
CA VAL A 24 -4.63 -1.13 -0.69
C VAL A 24 -5.18 -1.58 -2.03
N PHE A 25 -5.54 -2.85 -2.12
CA PHE A 25 -6.23 -3.43 -3.26
C PHE A 25 -7.65 -3.80 -2.84
N VAL A 26 -8.63 -3.27 -3.57
CA VAL A 26 -10.06 -3.50 -3.32
C VAL A 26 -10.62 -4.29 -4.50
N ASN A 27 -11.24 -5.44 -4.24
CA ASN A 27 -11.94 -6.20 -5.26
C ASN A 27 -13.43 -5.82 -5.27
N ASP A 28 -13.81 -4.86 -6.11
CA ASP A 28 -15.21 -4.47 -6.36
C ASP A 28 -15.86 -5.32 -7.47
N GLY A 29 -15.12 -6.27 -8.05
CA GLY A 29 -15.60 -7.19 -9.08
C GLY A 29 -16.47 -8.32 -8.53
N GLN A 30 -16.88 -9.22 -9.42
CA GLN A 30 -17.74 -10.36 -9.10
C GLN A 30 -16.99 -11.70 -9.01
N SER A 31 -15.71 -11.72 -9.38
CA SER A 31 -14.83 -12.90 -9.36
C SER A 31 -13.63 -12.70 -8.45
N ILE A 32 -12.90 -13.77 -8.15
CA ILE A 32 -11.67 -13.70 -7.37
C ILE A 32 -10.64 -12.90 -8.18
N ALA A 33 -10.08 -11.88 -7.56
CA ALA A 33 -8.97 -11.12 -8.12
C ALA A 33 -7.65 -11.69 -7.60
N LYS A 34 -6.69 -11.85 -8.48
CA LYS A 34 -5.35 -12.29 -8.12
C LYS A 34 -4.31 -11.26 -8.51
N ILE A 35 -3.46 -10.96 -7.55
CA ILE A 35 -2.43 -9.94 -7.67
C ILE A 35 -1.09 -10.64 -7.49
N ARG A 36 -0.20 -10.46 -8.47
CA ARG A 36 1.19 -10.90 -8.36
C ARG A 36 2.11 -9.69 -8.42
N ILE A 37 2.85 -9.46 -7.35
CA ILE A 37 3.91 -8.45 -7.28
C ILE A 37 5.23 -9.18 -7.35
N GLN A 38 5.94 -9.04 -8.46
CA GLN A 38 7.33 -9.50 -8.57
C GLN A 38 8.26 -8.38 -8.12
N VAL A 39 9.11 -8.68 -7.15
CA VAL A 39 9.98 -7.73 -6.47
C VAL A 39 11.42 -7.87 -6.98
N ASP A 40 12.13 -6.75 -7.03
CA ASP A 40 13.57 -6.72 -7.23
C ASP A 40 14.33 -6.92 -5.91
N THR A 41 14.55 -8.19 -5.54
CA THR A 41 15.28 -8.56 -4.33
C THR A 41 16.78 -8.26 -4.39
N THR A 42 17.30 -7.82 -5.55
CA THR A 42 18.70 -7.42 -5.71
C THR A 42 18.95 -5.95 -5.35
N SER A 43 17.89 -5.15 -5.22
CA SER A 43 18.00 -3.74 -4.84
C SER A 43 18.26 -3.60 -3.34
N GLU A 44 19.26 -2.79 -2.97
CA GLU A 44 19.55 -2.47 -1.56
C GLU A 44 18.42 -1.64 -0.92
N THR A 45 17.62 -0.94 -1.73
CA THR A 45 16.47 -0.11 -1.29
C THR A 45 15.14 -0.83 -1.44
N ASN A 46 15.14 -2.17 -1.38
CA ASN A 46 13.92 -2.95 -1.51
C ASN A 46 13.04 -2.83 -0.26
N GLU A 47 12.04 -1.93 -0.32
CA GLU A 47 11.05 -1.72 0.74
C GLU A 47 10.22 -2.96 1.05
N PHE A 48 10.17 -3.93 0.13
CA PHE A 48 9.44 -5.16 0.34
C PHE A 48 10.18 -6.17 1.23
N ARG A 49 11.46 -5.92 1.59
CA ARG A 49 12.27 -6.84 2.41
C ARG A 49 11.61 -7.23 3.75
N HIS A 50 10.70 -6.42 4.26
CA HIS A 50 10.02 -6.64 5.54
C HIS A 50 8.79 -7.55 5.46
N PHE A 51 8.34 -7.94 4.25
CA PHE A 51 7.22 -8.86 4.09
C PHE A 51 7.71 -10.30 4.09
N ASP A 52 7.53 -10.99 5.21
CA ASP A 52 7.84 -12.43 5.38
C ASP A 52 7.11 -13.34 4.36
N GLN A 53 6.05 -12.82 3.74
CA GLN A 53 5.21 -13.50 2.74
C GLN A 53 5.86 -13.60 1.35
N LEU A 54 7.01 -12.95 1.14
CA LEU A 54 7.78 -13.03 -0.12
C LEU A 54 8.56 -14.35 -0.18
N ALA A 55 7.85 -15.43 -0.52
CA ALA A 55 8.42 -16.77 -0.53
C ALA A 55 9.53 -16.97 -1.59
N ALA A 56 9.56 -16.17 -2.67
CA ALA A 56 10.55 -16.27 -3.75
C ALA A 56 10.44 -15.08 -4.71
N ASP A 57 10.95 -13.90 -4.32
CA ASP A 57 10.96 -12.66 -5.14
C ASP A 57 9.57 -12.21 -5.62
N SER A 58 8.50 -12.78 -5.09
CA SER A 58 7.14 -12.49 -5.51
C SER A 58 6.16 -12.68 -4.38
N LEU A 59 5.15 -11.82 -4.39
CA LEU A 59 3.98 -11.88 -3.53
C LEU A 59 2.78 -12.19 -4.40
N VAL A 60 2.05 -13.25 -4.07
CA VAL A 60 0.80 -13.62 -4.75
C VAL A 60 -0.33 -13.54 -3.74
N ILE A 61 -1.35 -12.75 -4.06
CA ILE A 61 -2.49 -12.47 -3.22
C ILE A 61 -3.74 -12.83 -4.01
N GLU A 62 -4.67 -13.55 -3.40
CA GLU A 62 -6.01 -13.76 -3.91
C GLU A 62 -6.99 -13.00 -3.03
N ILE A 63 -7.91 -12.24 -3.64
CA ILE A 63 -8.87 -11.37 -2.96
C ILE A 63 -10.26 -11.77 -3.45
N ASN A 64 -11.14 -12.22 -2.55
CA ASN A 64 -12.52 -12.56 -2.93
C ASN A 64 -13.31 -11.30 -3.29
N PRO A 65 -14.45 -11.43 -4.00
CA PRO A 65 -15.35 -10.31 -4.25
C PRO A 65 -15.71 -9.55 -2.96
N SER A 66 -15.71 -8.22 -3.02
CA SER A 66 -15.95 -7.30 -1.90
C SER A 66 -14.91 -7.34 -0.77
N GLU A 67 -13.79 -8.05 -0.93
CA GLU A 67 -12.70 -8.02 0.03
C GLU A 67 -11.65 -6.95 -0.30
N THR A 68 -10.83 -6.65 0.70
CA THR A 68 -9.73 -5.69 0.61
C THR A 68 -8.48 -6.34 1.16
N PHE A 69 -7.35 -6.12 0.47
CA PHE A 69 -6.03 -6.49 0.95
C PHE A 69 -5.17 -5.25 1.10
N SER A 70 -4.40 -5.17 2.18
CA SER A 70 -3.54 -4.03 2.48
C SER A 70 -2.10 -4.50 2.65
N LEU A 71 -1.19 -3.89 1.90
CA LEU A 71 0.24 -3.94 2.13
C LEU A 71 0.60 -2.79 3.06
N ASP A 72 1.02 -3.13 4.27
CA ASP A 72 1.41 -2.19 5.32
C ASP A 72 2.91 -1.89 5.25
N PHE A 73 3.28 -0.65 4.90
CA PHE A 73 4.65 -0.16 4.88
C PHE A 73 5.00 0.62 6.17
N GLY A 74 4.16 0.51 7.20
CA GLY A 74 4.32 1.17 8.49
C GLY A 74 3.63 2.53 8.53
N ILE A 75 4.36 3.54 8.99
CA ILE A 75 3.84 4.88 9.26
C ILE A 75 4.51 5.87 8.32
N GLY A 76 3.71 6.76 7.72
CA GLY A 76 4.23 7.83 6.88
C GLY A 76 3.21 8.37 5.88
N THR A 77 3.70 9.02 4.83
CA THR A 77 2.90 9.59 3.75
C THR A 77 3.49 9.17 2.42
N TRP A 78 2.71 9.00 1.37
CA TRP A 78 3.17 8.63 0.05
C TRP A 78 3.66 9.85 -0.75
N SER A 79 4.83 10.39 -0.42
CA SER A 79 5.46 11.38 -1.31
C SER A 79 5.80 10.77 -2.67
N ASP A 80 5.93 11.60 -3.71
CA ASP A 80 6.34 11.15 -5.05
C ASP A 80 7.66 10.37 -5.01
N ASN A 81 8.59 10.76 -4.13
CA ASN A 81 9.86 10.07 -3.96
C ASN A 81 9.69 8.68 -3.31
N GLU A 82 8.86 8.57 -2.28
CA GLU A 82 8.54 7.27 -1.65
C GLU A 82 7.86 6.32 -2.64
N ILE A 83 6.89 6.84 -3.41
CA ILE A 83 6.25 6.07 -4.48
C ILE A 83 7.29 5.59 -5.49
N LYS A 84 8.21 6.46 -5.91
CA LYS A 84 9.27 6.10 -6.85
C LYS A 84 10.20 5.01 -6.30
N VAL A 85 10.57 5.07 -5.01
CA VAL A 85 11.39 4.04 -4.36
C VAL A 85 10.67 2.68 -4.35
N VAL A 86 9.40 2.66 -3.97
CA VAL A 86 8.58 1.43 -3.98
C VAL A 86 8.40 0.91 -5.42
N ALA A 87 8.06 1.77 -6.37
CA ALA A 87 7.89 1.39 -7.77
C ALA A 87 9.18 0.80 -8.39
N ASN A 88 10.35 1.34 -8.03
CA ASN A 88 11.64 0.80 -8.49
C ASN A 88 11.94 -0.59 -7.94
N SER A 89 11.37 -0.92 -6.77
CA SER A 89 11.48 -2.24 -6.14
C SER A 89 10.53 -3.28 -6.75
N ILE A 90 9.60 -2.86 -7.62
CA ILE A 90 8.67 -3.77 -8.31
C ILE A 90 9.18 -4.02 -9.74
N LYS A 91 9.48 -5.28 -10.06
CA LYS A 91 9.82 -5.74 -11.42
C LYS A 91 8.58 -5.84 -12.30
N ALA A 92 7.51 -6.39 -11.74
CA ALA A 92 6.24 -6.55 -12.41
C ALA A 92 5.08 -6.54 -11.43
N LEU A 93 3.96 -5.95 -11.82
CA LEU A 93 2.68 -6.02 -11.14
C LEU A 93 1.67 -6.62 -12.11
N GLU A 94 1.14 -7.79 -11.77
CA GLU A 94 0.09 -8.48 -12.52
C GLU A 94 -1.20 -8.44 -11.71
N ILE A 95 -2.30 -8.10 -12.37
CA ILE A 95 -3.65 -8.09 -11.78
C ILE A 95 -4.54 -8.85 -12.75
N GLU A 96 -5.11 -9.96 -12.28
CA GLU A 96 -5.98 -10.84 -13.06
C GLU A 96 -7.29 -11.12 -12.33
N ASN A 97 -8.35 -11.28 -13.11
CA ASN A 97 -9.61 -11.88 -12.69
C ASN A 97 -10.17 -12.72 -13.86
N ASP A 98 -11.42 -13.18 -13.76
CA ASP A 98 -12.03 -14.00 -14.81
C ASP A 98 -12.18 -13.26 -16.17
N ASP A 99 -12.24 -11.93 -16.15
CA ASP A 99 -12.54 -11.10 -17.32
C ASP A 99 -11.28 -10.49 -17.97
N PHE A 100 -10.21 -10.27 -17.20
CA PHE A 100 -9.00 -9.64 -17.72
C PHE A 100 -7.71 -10.06 -17.01
N LEU A 101 -6.60 -9.77 -17.70
CA LEU A 101 -5.24 -9.79 -17.18
C LEU A 101 -4.53 -8.50 -17.57
N THR A 102 -4.08 -7.72 -16.59
CA THR A 102 -3.27 -6.52 -16.80
C THR A 102 -1.87 -6.73 -16.20
N ILE A 103 -0.84 -6.44 -16.99
CA ILE A 103 0.56 -6.62 -16.58
C ILE A 103 1.32 -5.30 -16.75
N TYR A 104 1.81 -4.76 -15.64
CA TYR A 104 2.69 -3.59 -15.60
C TYR A 104 4.14 -4.06 -15.38
N LYS A 105 5.00 -3.91 -16.40
CA LYS A 105 6.43 -4.29 -16.33
C LYS A 105 7.40 -3.10 -16.24
N SER A 106 6.90 -1.90 -16.53
CA SER A 106 7.72 -0.69 -16.52
C SER A 106 7.63 -0.04 -15.15
N ARG A 107 8.79 0.19 -14.50
CA ARG A 107 8.89 0.94 -13.24
C ARG A 107 8.18 2.29 -13.33
N ASN A 108 8.36 3.02 -14.43
CA ASN A 108 7.68 4.30 -14.66
C ASN A 108 6.16 4.15 -14.73
N ARG A 109 5.65 3.06 -15.32
CA ARG A 109 4.20 2.84 -15.38
C ARG A 109 3.64 2.44 -14.01
N ILE A 110 4.41 1.66 -13.23
CA ILE A 110 4.05 1.31 -11.85
C ILE A 110 4.05 2.55 -10.97
N GLU A 111 5.07 3.41 -11.07
CA GLU A 111 5.14 4.71 -10.38
C GLU A 111 3.92 5.58 -10.71
N GLN A 112 3.61 5.76 -12.00
CA GLN A 112 2.42 6.49 -12.44
C GLN A 112 1.13 5.88 -11.89
N LEU A 113 1.01 4.55 -11.92
CA LEU A 113 -0.16 3.86 -11.39
C LEU A 113 -0.34 4.17 -9.90
N LEU A 114 0.73 4.11 -9.11
CA LEU A 114 0.70 4.40 -7.68
C LEU A 114 0.33 5.87 -7.41
N ILE A 115 0.88 6.82 -8.19
CA ILE A 115 0.53 8.25 -8.12
C ILE A 115 -0.94 8.49 -8.49
N GLU A 116 -1.42 7.90 -9.58
CA GLU A 116 -2.82 8.00 -10.07
C GLU A 116 -3.83 7.51 -9.01
N ASN A 117 -3.42 6.53 -8.20
CA ASN A 117 -4.25 5.90 -7.18
C ASN A 117 -3.97 6.42 -5.75
N ARG A 118 -3.10 7.43 -5.60
CA ARG A 118 -2.83 8.05 -4.31
C ARG A 118 -4.05 8.85 -3.84
N LYS A 119 -4.51 8.55 -2.63
CA LYS A 119 -5.70 9.20 -2.06
C LYS A 119 -5.36 10.56 -1.48
N ASN A 120 -5.72 11.61 -2.22
CA ASN A 120 -5.60 12.99 -1.78
C ASN A 120 -6.81 13.40 -0.93
N LYS A 121 -6.87 12.97 0.33
CA LYS A 121 -7.78 13.61 1.29
C LYS A 121 -7.03 14.68 2.08
N ILE A 122 -7.64 15.85 2.18
CA ILE A 122 -7.18 17.05 2.89
C ILE A 122 -6.52 16.64 4.20
N GLY A 123 -5.18 16.68 4.23
CA GLY A 123 -4.37 16.36 5.41
C GLY A 123 -3.18 15.44 5.09
N TRP A 124 -3.43 14.19 4.69
CA TRP A 124 -2.39 13.16 4.68
C TRP A 124 -2.59 12.14 3.54
N GLU A 125 -1.68 12.14 2.56
CA GLU A 125 -1.63 11.20 1.43
C GLU A 125 -1.12 9.83 1.89
N THR A 126 -1.97 9.06 2.57
CA THR A 126 -1.51 7.94 3.43
C THR A 126 -1.83 6.58 2.83
N GLU A 127 -2.76 6.57 1.88
CA GLU A 127 -3.20 5.37 1.20
C GLU A 127 -3.06 5.52 -0.31
N ILE A 128 -2.54 4.49 -0.95
CA ILE A 128 -2.71 4.25 -2.39
C ILE A 128 -3.78 3.18 -2.51
N ILE A 129 -4.88 3.46 -3.22
CA ILE A 129 -6.02 2.53 -3.35
C ILE A 129 -6.22 2.17 -4.80
N TYR A 130 -5.97 0.91 -5.15
CA TYR A 130 -6.27 0.37 -6.47
C TYR A 130 -7.56 -0.47 -6.41
N THR A 131 -8.58 -0.05 -7.16
CA THR A 131 -9.85 -0.78 -7.27
C THR A 131 -9.85 -1.68 -8.51
N ILE A 132 -10.03 -2.98 -8.28
CA ILE A 132 -10.21 -4.03 -9.28
C ILE A 132 -11.72 -4.14 -9.54
N LYS A 133 -12.12 -4.12 -10.82
CA LYS A 133 -13.52 -4.14 -11.25
C LYS A 133 -13.90 -5.46 -11.90
#